data_AF-A0A970ZQT2-F1
#
_entry.id   AF-A0A970ZQT2-F1
#
_cell.length_a   1.000
_cell.length_b   1.000
_cell.length_c   1.000
_cell.angle_alpha   90.00
_cell.angle_beta   90.00
_cell.angle_gamma   90.00
#
_symmetry.space_group_name_H-M   'P 1'
#
loop_
_entity.id
_entity.type
_entity.pdbx_description
1 polymer ?
#
loop_
_entity_poly.entity_id
_entity_poly.type
_entity_poly.pdbx_seq_one_letter_code
_entity_poly.pdbx_strand_id
1 'polypeptide(L)'
;MTLAGELESLLPAGTSLVFGQLRLCRRDDGSFEACHLDDAEKRESLEPIPSAPALRELAKFDAAGEYRPLKTAPTLRGGWITRCDEAAEFLRRLDAIYPGVFATWIAYAAGRHHPTSLRRTLDRQTGMYRRAGTITDGMARRLIRELCHIGCLRTITWPIHDDDPVARATASPGTLPMICTEACTLAVNAARTLAKEARAAGD
;
A
#
# COMPACT_ATOMS: atom_id res chain seq x y z
N MET A 1 22.17 2.26 -5.80
CA MET A 1 21.25 1.81 -6.87
C MET A 1 20.08 2.78 -6.95
N THR A 2 19.60 3.11 -8.16
CA THR A 2 18.38 3.93 -8.32
C THR A 2 17.14 3.05 -8.12
N LEU A 3 15.97 3.63 -7.82
CA LEU A 3 14.73 2.85 -7.73
C LEU A 3 14.42 2.12 -9.05
N ALA A 4 14.73 2.73 -10.20
CA ALA A 4 14.57 2.09 -11.50
C ALA A 4 15.44 0.84 -11.64
N GLY A 5 16.71 0.90 -11.23
CA GLY A 5 17.59 -0.27 -11.25
C GLY A 5 17.13 -1.38 -10.28
N GLU A 6 16.59 -1.01 -9.12
CA GLU A 6 15.98 -1.98 -8.19
C GLU A 6 14.77 -2.68 -8.81
N LEU A 7 13.89 -1.94 -9.51
CA LEU A 7 12.77 -2.52 -10.23
C LEU A 7 13.25 -3.50 -11.31
N GLU A 8 14.24 -3.12 -12.11
CA GLU A 8 14.79 -3.99 -13.16
C GLU A 8 15.42 -5.26 -12.60
N SER A 9 16.09 -5.17 -11.45
CA SER A 9 16.66 -6.33 -10.76
C SER A 9 15.58 -7.25 -10.20
N LEU A 10 14.47 -6.69 -9.70
CA LEU A 10 13.36 -7.46 -9.13
C LEU A 10 12.43 -8.05 -10.19
N LEU A 11 12.38 -7.45 -11.38
CA LEU A 11 11.57 -7.87 -12.52
C LEU A 11 12.44 -8.02 -13.78
N PRO A 12 13.21 -9.13 -13.90
CA PRO A 12 13.99 -9.44 -15.09
C PRO A 12 13.11 -9.58 -16.35
N ALA A 13 13.72 -9.45 -17.53
CA ALA A 13 13.01 -9.66 -18.80
C ALA A 13 12.45 -11.09 -18.90
N GLY A 14 11.26 -11.23 -19.49
CA GLY A 14 10.53 -12.49 -19.60
C GLY A 14 9.85 -12.95 -18.31
N THR A 15 9.86 -12.13 -17.24
CA THR A 15 9.30 -12.51 -15.94
C THR A 15 8.07 -11.69 -15.54
N SER A 16 7.38 -12.18 -14.51
CA SER A 16 6.27 -11.47 -13.89
C SER A 16 6.31 -11.56 -12.38
N LEU A 17 5.73 -10.57 -11.71
CA LEU A 17 5.55 -10.57 -10.27
C LEU A 17 4.22 -9.90 -9.90
N VAL A 18 3.79 -10.14 -8.67
CA VAL A 18 2.60 -9.54 -8.08
C VAL A 18 2.99 -8.33 -7.24
N PHE A 19 2.26 -7.23 -7.37
CA PHE A 19 2.40 -6.06 -6.51
C PHE A 19 1.02 -5.51 -6.14
N GLY A 20 0.56 -5.84 -4.93
CA GLY A 20 -0.83 -5.55 -4.53
C GLY A 20 -1.82 -6.30 -5.42
N GLN A 21 -2.72 -5.55 -6.05
CA GLN A 21 -3.68 -6.09 -7.03
C GLN A 21 -3.17 -6.06 -8.47
N LEU A 22 -1.88 -5.79 -8.69
CA LEU A 22 -1.29 -5.72 -10.02
C LEU A 22 -0.49 -6.97 -10.36
N ARG A 23 -0.63 -7.41 -11.61
CA ARG A 23 0.38 -8.25 -12.27
C ARG A 23 1.35 -7.33 -13.00
N LEU A 24 2.62 -7.33 -12.59
CA LEU A 24 3.69 -6.62 -13.28
C LEU A 24 4.44 -7.61 -14.16
N CYS A 25 4.74 -7.23 -15.39
CA CYS A 25 5.51 -8.03 -16.34
C CYS A 25 6.58 -7.16 -17.01
N ARG A 26 7.76 -7.75 -17.22
CA ARG A 26 8.75 -7.21 -18.15
C ARG A 26 8.88 -8.20 -19.29
N ARG A 27 8.53 -7.77 -20.50
CA ARG A 27 8.53 -8.60 -21.71
C ARG A 27 9.96 -8.91 -22.14
N ASP A 28 10.12 -9.86 -23.05
CA ASP A 28 11.43 -10.25 -23.58
C ASP A 28 12.13 -9.11 -24.34
N ASP A 29 11.36 -8.19 -24.93
CA ASP A 29 11.86 -6.97 -25.57
C ASP A 29 12.28 -5.87 -24.57
N GLY A 30 12.14 -6.15 -23.27
CA GLY A 30 12.50 -5.25 -22.18
C GLY A 30 11.41 -4.27 -21.75
N SER A 31 10.30 -4.17 -22.50
CA SER A 31 9.17 -3.30 -22.16
C SER A 31 8.42 -3.78 -20.92
N PHE A 32 7.83 -2.84 -20.19
CA PHE A 32 7.08 -3.08 -18.97
C PHE A 32 5.58 -3.00 -19.21
N GLU A 33 4.84 -3.87 -18.54
CA GLU A 33 3.38 -3.80 -18.53
C GLU A 33 2.78 -4.13 -17.16
N ALA A 34 1.64 -3.50 -16.85
CA ALA A 34 0.86 -3.80 -15.66
C ALA A 34 -0.64 -3.80 -15.98
N CYS A 35 -1.35 -4.74 -15.36
CA CYS A 35 -2.81 -4.81 -15.32
C CYS A 35 -3.28 -5.34 -13.96
N HIS A 36 -4.58 -5.34 -13.70
CA HIS A 36 -5.13 -6.00 -12.52
C HIS A 36 -4.87 -7.52 -12.58
N LEU A 37 -4.72 -8.17 -11.43
CA LEU A 37 -4.45 -9.62 -11.34
C LEU A 37 -5.51 -10.46 -12.04
N ASP A 38 -6.78 -10.11 -11.85
CA ASP A 38 -7.93 -10.82 -12.43
C ASP A 38 -8.04 -10.67 -13.95
N ASP A 39 -7.31 -9.71 -14.53
CA ASP A 39 -7.33 -9.42 -15.97
C ASP A 39 -6.13 -10.04 -16.71
N ALA A 40 -5.26 -10.75 -16.00
CA ALA A 40 -3.97 -11.19 -16.53
C ALA A 40 -4.07 -12.10 -17.76
N GLU A 41 -5.18 -12.82 -17.95
CA GLU A 41 -5.44 -13.70 -19.09
C GLU A 41 -6.13 -12.99 -20.28
N LYS A 42 -6.60 -11.75 -20.09
CA LYS A 42 -7.43 -11.02 -21.09
C LYS A 42 -6.75 -9.74 -21.59
N ARG A 43 -5.42 -9.66 -21.48
CA ARG A 43 -4.61 -8.44 -21.72
C ARG A 43 -4.90 -7.76 -23.04
N GLU A 44 -5.10 -8.54 -24.11
CA GLU A 44 -5.35 -8.01 -25.46
C GLU A 44 -6.69 -7.28 -25.61
N SER A 45 -7.62 -7.48 -24.68
CA SER A 45 -8.94 -6.82 -24.66
C SER A 45 -9.05 -5.65 -23.66
N LEU A 46 -7.99 -5.36 -22.90
CA LEU A 46 -8.01 -4.32 -21.86
C LEU A 46 -7.83 -2.92 -22.45
N GLU A 47 -8.45 -1.93 -21.80
CA GLU A 47 -8.31 -0.54 -22.18
C GLU A 47 -6.86 -0.04 -21.94
N PRO A 48 -6.16 0.45 -22.96
CA PRO A 48 -4.80 0.94 -22.80
C PRO A 48 -4.79 2.33 -22.14
N ILE A 49 -4.12 2.43 -20.99
CA ILE A 49 -3.90 3.68 -20.26
C ILE A 49 -2.45 4.14 -20.47
N PRO A 50 -2.21 5.24 -21.20
CA PRO A 50 -0.90 5.54 -21.76
C PRO A 50 0.04 6.30 -20.82
N SER A 51 -0.42 6.75 -19.64
CA SER A 51 0.38 7.67 -18.81
C SER A 51 0.07 7.59 -17.32
N ALA A 52 1.05 7.98 -16.50
CA ALA A 52 0.89 8.07 -15.05
C ALA A 52 -0.23 9.02 -14.59
N PRO A 53 -0.45 10.21 -15.20
CA PRO A 53 -1.61 11.04 -14.87
C PRO A 53 -2.96 10.35 -15.10
N ALA A 54 -3.12 9.64 -16.23
CA ALA A 54 -4.37 8.92 -16.51
C ALA A 54 -4.59 7.76 -15.53
N LEU A 55 -3.53 7.03 -15.16
CA LEU A 55 -3.60 6.02 -14.10
C LEU A 55 -3.96 6.60 -12.74
N ARG A 56 -3.47 7.80 -12.42
CA ARG A 56 -3.82 8.49 -11.17
C ARG A 56 -5.32 8.79 -11.11
N GLU A 57 -5.89 9.27 -12.21
CA GLU A 57 -7.34 9.48 -12.33
C GLU A 57 -8.12 8.17 -12.22
N LEU A 58 -7.66 7.12 -12.90
CA LEU A 58 -8.26 5.79 -12.80
C LEU A 58 -8.25 5.25 -11.36
N ALA A 59 -7.14 5.42 -10.64
CA ALA A 59 -6.98 4.95 -9.26
C ALA A 59 -7.77 5.77 -8.23
N LYS A 60 -8.42 6.88 -8.63
CA LYS A 60 -9.29 7.68 -7.74
C LYS A 60 -10.50 6.92 -7.26
N PHE A 61 -11.10 6.10 -8.11
CA PHE A 61 -12.37 5.45 -7.84
C PHE A 61 -12.26 3.92 -7.94
N ASP A 62 -13.14 3.20 -7.27
CA ASP A 62 -13.26 1.75 -7.41
C ASP A 62 -14.19 1.37 -8.57
N ALA A 63 -14.54 0.09 -8.67
CA ALA A 63 -15.41 -0.42 -9.74
C ALA A 63 -16.87 0.05 -9.61
N ALA A 64 -17.32 0.43 -8.41
CA ALA A 64 -18.64 1.01 -8.18
C ALA A 64 -18.67 2.53 -8.41
N GLY A 65 -17.52 3.15 -8.66
CA GLY A 65 -17.39 4.60 -8.79
C GLY A 65 -17.18 5.33 -7.46
N GLU A 66 -16.99 4.60 -6.36
CA GLU A 66 -16.76 5.19 -5.05
C GLU A 66 -15.32 5.68 -4.91
N TYR A 67 -15.13 6.81 -4.24
CA TYR A 67 -13.81 7.37 -4.05
C TYR A 67 -12.95 6.48 -3.16
N ARG A 68 -11.68 6.27 -3.56
CA ARG A 68 -10.69 5.47 -2.84
C ARG A 68 -9.77 6.37 -2.02
N PRO A 69 -10.09 6.71 -0.75
CA PRO A 69 -9.21 7.50 0.09
C PRO A 69 -7.91 6.75 0.43
N LEU A 70 -7.97 5.42 0.54
CA LEU A 70 -6.82 4.55 0.73
C LEU A 70 -6.51 3.80 -0.56
N LYS A 71 -5.44 4.21 -1.25
CA LYS A 71 -5.03 3.59 -2.52
C LYS A 71 -4.60 2.13 -2.40
N THR A 72 -4.28 1.67 -1.20
CA THR A 72 -3.94 0.27 -0.91
C THR A 72 -5.10 -0.53 -0.32
N ALA A 73 -6.34 0.00 -0.33
CA ALA A 73 -7.51 -0.84 -0.14
C ALA A 73 -7.66 -1.79 -1.36
N PRO A 74 -8.11 -3.04 -1.15
CA PRO A 74 -8.24 -4.08 -2.18
C PRO A 74 -9.45 -3.84 -3.12
N THR A 75 -9.55 -2.62 -3.65
CA THR A 75 -10.71 -2.13 -4.42
C THR A 75 -10.28 -1.47 -5.74
N LEU A 76 -9.04 -1.68 -6.18
CA LEU A 76 -8.61 -1.18 -7.49
C LEU A 76 -9.45 -1.85 -8.58
N ARG A 77 -10.10 -1.04 -9.43
CA ARG A 77 -10.87 -1.58 -10.56
C ARG A 77 -9.95 -2.17 -11.62
N GLY A 78 -10.40 -3.24 -12.28
CA GLY A 78 -9.76 -3.84 -13.45
C GLY A 78 -10.23 -3.21 -14.77
N GLY A 79 -10.01 -3.92 -15.87
CA GLY A 79 -10.42 -3.55 -17.23
C GLY A 79 -9.39 -2.73 -18.01
N TRP A 80 -8.19 -2.55 -17.48
CA TRP A 80 -7.17 -1.67 -18.06
C TRP A 80 -5.77 -2.30 -18.08
N ILE A 81 -4.93 -1.81 -19.00
CA ILE A 81 -3.52 -2.17 -19.09
C ILE A 81 -2.69 -0.92 -19.32
N THR A 82 -1.48 -0.88 -18.77
CA THR A 82 -0.51 0.18 -19.06
C THR A 82 0.80 -0.44 -19.52
N ARG A 83 1.43 0.16 -20.55
CA ARG A 83 2.69 -0.31 -21.16
C ARG A 83 3.68 0.84 -21.37
N CYS A 84 4.96 0.63 -21.09
CA CYS A 84 6.03 1.59 -21.37
C CYS A 84 7.40 0.91 -21.43
N ASP A 85 8.36 1.55 -22.09
CA ASP A 85 9.66 0.94 -22.36
C ASP A 85 10.69 1.21 -21.24
N GLU A 86 10.46 2.25 -20.44
CA GLU A 86 11.43 2.70 -19.42
C GLU A 86 10.99 2.33 -18.00
N ALA A 87 11.90 1.75 -17.22
CA ALA A 87 11.68 1.43 -15.80
C ALA A 87 11.31 2.65 -14.95
N ALA A 88 11.90 3.83 -15.25
CA ALA A 88 11.59 5.06 -14.53
C ALA A 88 10.15 5.55 -14.78
N GLU A 89 9.66 5.44 -16.02
CA GLU A 89 8.26 5.73 -16.35
C GLU A 89 7.33 4.69 -15.74
N PHE A 90 7.69 3.41 -15.78
CA PHE A 90 6.90 2.36 -15.15
C PHE A 90 6.74 2.60 -13.65
N LEU A 91 7.81 2.99 -12.95
CA LEU A 91 7.74 3.38 -11.54
C LEU A 91 6.81 4.57 -11.30
N ARG A 92 6.82 5.60 -12.14
CA ARG A 92 5.87 6.73 -12.02
C ARG A 92 4.43 6.26 -12.16
N ARG A 93 4.17 5.26 -13.01
CA ARG A 93 2.86 4.64 -13.19
C ARG A 93 2.45 3.80 -11.98
N LEU A 94 3.37 3.02 -11.41
CA LEU A 94 3.12 2.30 -10.16
C LEU A 94 2.85 3.27 -9.01
N ASP A 95 3.59 4.37 -8.92
CA ASP A 95 3.41 5.41 -7.90
C ASP A 95 2.07 6.16 -8.07
N ALA A 96 1.58 6.32 -9.30
CA ALA A 96 0.26 6.87 -9.55
C ALA A 96 -0.88 6.00 -8.99
N ILE A 97 -0.70 4.67 -8.98
CA ILE A 97 -1.68 3.70 -8.45
C ILE A 97 -1.49 3.48 -6.95
N TYR A 98 -0.25 3.26 -6.51
CA TYR A 98 0.16 2.97 -5.14
C TYR A 98 1.27 3.93 -4.68
N PRO A 99 0.91 5.16 -4.28
CA PRO A 99 1.86 6.20 -3.95
C PRO A 99 2.85 5.78 -2.85
N GLY A 100 4.15 5.92 -3.16
CA GLY A 100 5.28 5.69 -2.28
C GLY A 100 5.52 4.23 -1.89
N VAL A 101 4.68 3.28 -2.31
CA VAL A 101 4.73 1.91 -1.76
C VAL A 101 6.00 1.17 -2.16
N PHE A 102 6.38 1.22 -3.44
CA PHE A 102 7.60 0.57 -3.92
C PHE A 102 8.85 1.16 -3.26
N ALA A 103 8.96 2.50 -3.24
CA ALA A 103 10.09 3.20 -2.62
C ALA A 103 10.20 2.89 -1.12
N THR A 104 9.07 2.82 -0.41
CA THR A 104 9.01 2.45 1.01
C THR A 104 9.54 1.04 1.23
N TRP A 105 9.15 0.07 0.40
CA TRP A 105 9.66 -1.30 0.46
C TRP A 105 11.18 -1.35 0.25
N ILE A 106 11.70 -0.73 -0.81
CA ILE A 106 13.14 -0.71 -1.09
C ILE A 106 13.92 -0.07 0.06
N ALA A 107 13.45 1.06 0.59
CA ALA A 107 14.11 1.73 1.70
C ALA A 107 14.09 0.88 2.99
N TYR A 108 12.97 0.19 3.28
CA TYR A 108 12.84 -0.70 4.43
C TYR A 108 13.71 -1.97 4.30
N ALA A 109 13.72 -2.59 3.13
CA ALA A 109 14.57 -3.75 2.85
C ALA A 109 16.06 -3.40 3.02
N ALA A 110 16.46 -2.20 2.59
CA ALA A 110 17.81 -1.67 2.78
C ALA A 110 18.11 -1.17 4.21
N GLY A 111 17.16 -1.22 5.16
CA GLY A 111 17.36 -0.72 6.53
C GLY A 111 17.47 0.80 6.63
N ARG A 112 17.00 1.55 5.63
CA ARG A 112 17.03 3.02 5.59
C ARG A 112 15.72 3.67 6.01
N HIS A 113 14.65 2.89 6.12
CA HIS A 113 13.33 3.35 6.57
C HIS A 113 12.82 2.44 7.68
N HIS A 114 12.53 3.04 8.84
CA HIS A 114 12.19 2.32 10.05
C HIS A 114 10.71 2.55 10.41
N PRO A 115 9.99 1.51 10.87
CA PRO A 115 8.63 1.69 11.33
C PRO A 115 8.52 2.62 12.54
N THR A 116 7.45 3.41 12.57
CA THR A 116 7.05 4.25 13.70
C THR A 116 5.96 3.55 14.48
N SER A 117 6.14 3.33 15.79
CA SER A 117 5.10 2.69 16.61
C SER A 117 3.76 3.42 16.57
N LEU A 118 2.70 2.67 16.85
CA LEU A 118 1.36 3.23 16.95
C LEU A 118 1.30 4.32 18.03
N ARG A 119 1.88 4.07 19.21
CA ARG A 119 1.90 5.06 20.30
C ARG A 119 2.55 6.37 19.88
N ARG A 120 3.76 6.30 19.32
CA ARG A 120 4.45 7.50 18.84
C ARG A 120 3.65 8.25 17.78
N THR A 121 2.87 7.54 16.95
CA THR A 121 2.00 8.14 15.94
C THR A 121 0.80 8.85 16.55
N LEU A 122 0.14 8.21 17.52
CA LEU A 122 -1.04 8.77 18.19
C LEU A 122 -0.69 9.94 19.12
N ASP A 123 0.50 9.93 19.73
CA ASP A 123 0.95 11.00 20.63
C ASP A 123 1.27 12.31 19.90
N ARG A 124 1.57 12.26 18.59
CA ARG A 124 1.73 13.45 17.75
C ARG A 124 0.41 14.16 17.44
N GLN A 125 -0.73 13.51 17.67
CA GLN A 125 -2.02 14.04 17.25
C GLN A 125 -2.51 15.15 18.18
N THR A 126 -3.10 16.18 17.59
CA THR A 126 -3.61 17.36 18.32
C THR A 126 -5.09 17.61 18.01
N GLY A 127 -5.68 18.63 18.65
CA GLY A 127 -7.09 19.00 18.45
C GLY A 127 -8.05 17.83 18.69
N MET A 128 -9.02 17.65 17.79
CA MET A 128 -10.01 16.58 17.85
C MET A 128 -9.39 15.16 17.83
N TYR A 129 -8.18 15.00 17.29
CA TYR A 129 -7.48 13.71 17.18
C TYR A 129 -6.60 13.38 18.38
N ARG A 130 -6.34 14.33 19.29
CA ARG A 130 -5.56 14.09 20.52
C ARG A 130 -6.08 12.88 21.32
N ARG A 131 -7.40 12.69 21.33
CA ARG A 131 -8.05 11.57 22.04
C ARG A 131 -7.70 10.19 21.47
N ALA A 132 -7.22 10.10 20.23
CA ALA A 132 -6.80 8.84 19.66
C ALA A 132 -5.66 8.19 20.47
N GLY A 133 -4.80 8.98 21.14
CA GLY A 133 -3.74 8.47 22.01
C GLY A 133 -4.23 7.71 23.25
N THR A 134 -5.50 7.86 23.64
CA THR A 134 -6.03 7.22 24.86
C THR A 134 -6.56 5.81 24.63
N ILE A 135 -6.43 5.24 23.43
CA ILE A 135 -6.87 3.86 23.19
C ILE A 135 -6.04 2.87 24.00
N THR A 136 -6.68 1.82 24.53
CA THR A 136 -5.97 0.72 25.17
C THR A 136 -5.29 -0.18 24.13
N ASP A 137 -4.37 -1.05 24.55
CA ASP A 137 -3.76 -2.03 23.64
C ASP A 137 -4.80 -3.00 23.08
N GLY A 138 -5.84 -3.33 23.85
CA GLY A 138 -6.98 -4.12 23.35
C GLY A 138 -7.69 -3.45 22.19
N MET A 139 -7.93 -2.14 22.30
CA MET A 139 -8.52 -1.33 21.23
C MET A 139 -7.59 -1.16 20.03
N ALA A 140 -6.27 -1.02 20.26
CA ALA A 140 -5.28 -0.99 19.19
C ALA A 140 -5.27 -2.31 18.39
N ARG A 141 -5.27 -3.46 19.08
CA ARG A 141 -5.37 -4.78 18.42
C ARG A 141 -6.70 -4.95 17.68
N ARG A 142 -7.80 -4.44 18.23
CA ARG A 142 -9.11 -4.44 17.57
C ARG A 142 -9.08 -3.63 16.28
N LEU A 143 -8.54 -2.40 16.32
CA LEU A 143 -8.33 -1.56 15.14
C LEU A 143 -7.51 -2.27 14.06
N ILE A 144 -6.40 -2.90 14.45
CA ILE A 144 -5.53 -3.63 13.50
C ILE A 144 -6.31 -4.73 12.79
N ARG A 145 -7.09 -5.53 13.53
CA ARG A 145 -7.88 -6.62 12.95
C ARG A 145 -9.02 -6.13 12.07
N GLU A 146 -9.84 -5.20 12.58
CA GLU A 146 -11.09 -4.80 11.94
C GLU A 146 -10.88 -3.83 10.77
N LEU A 147 -9.86 -2.96 10.85
CA LEU A 147 -9.59 -1.98 9.79
C LEU A 147 -8.43 -2.42 8.89
N CYS A 148 -7.27 -2.71 9.48
CA CYS A 148 -6.04 -2.83 8.69
C CYS A 148 -5.94 -4.18 7.98
N HIS A 149 -6.20 -5.28 8.69
CA HIS A 149 -6.06 -6.63 8.11
C HIS A 149 -7.10 -6.92 7.04
N ILE A 150 -8.33 -6.43 7.22
CA ILE A 150 -9.44 -6.64 6.29
C ILE A 150 -9.42 -5.60 5.16
N GLY A 151 -9.11 -4.33 5.49
CA GLY A 151 -9.29 -3.20 4.58
C GLY A 151 -8.06 -2.74 3.82
N CYS A 152 -6.90 -3.37 3.98
CA CYS A 152 -5.65 -2.90 3.37
C CYS A 152 -4.76 -4.05 2.89
N LEU A 153 -4.17 -3.87 1.72
CA LEU A 153 -3.18 -4.79 1.13
C LEU A 153 -1.82 -4.75 1.84
N ARG A 154 -1.58 -3.75 2.70
CA ARG A 154 -0.27 -3.57 3.35
C ARG A 154 -0.14 -4.42 4.61
N THR A 155 0.99 -5.09 4.75
CA THR A 155 1.39 -5.77 5.99
C THR A 155 1.93 -4.77 7.00
N ILE A 156 1.38 -4.75 8.22
CA ILE A 156 1.87 -3.90 9.30
C ILE A 156 3.25 -4.35 9.76
N THR A 157 4.17 -3.38 9.83
CA THR A 157 5.54 -3.55 10.35
C THR A 157 5.84 -2.66 11.55
N TRP A 158 4.92 -1.75 11.90
CA TRP A 158 5.02 -0.95 13.10
C TRP A 158 4.50 -1.72 14.33
N PRO A 159 5.16 -1.60 15.48
CA PRO A 159 4.65 -2.15 16.73
C PRO A 159 3.57 -1.26 17.36
N ILE A 160 2.91 -1.75 18.42
CA ILE A 160 2.05 -0.87 19.24
C ILE A 160 2.96 0.10 20.02
N HIS A 161 3.89 -0.44 20.80
CA HIS A 161 4.91 0.30 21.57
C HIS A 161 6.29 0.16 20.95
N ASP A 162 7.21 1.11 21.16
CA ASP A 162 8.55 1.07 20.53
C ASP A 162 9.35 -0.20 20.90
N ASP A 163 9.12 -0.77 22.09
CA ASP A 163 9.83 -1.97 22.58
C ASP A 163 9.15 -3.30 22.20
N ASP A 164 7.97 -3.29 21.56
CA ASP A 164 7.32 -4.55 21.18
C ASP A 164 8.12 -5.24 20.07
N PRO A 165 8.28 -6.58 20.13
CA PRO A 165 8.95 -7.33 19.07
C PRO A 165 8.11 -7.29 17.79
N VAL A 166 8.76 -6.96 16.66
CA VAL A 166 8.15 -7.01 15.32
C VAL A 166 8.99 -7.88 14.40
N ALA A 167 8.35 -8.88 13.80
CA ALA A 167 8.97 -9.63 12.72
C ALA A 167 9.22 -8.71 11.52
N ARG A 168 10.42 -8.81 10.94
CA ARG A 168 10.75 -8.05 9.73
C ARG A 168 9.99 -8.61 8.54
N ALA A 169 9.34 -7.74 7.77
CA ALA A 169 8.67 -8.17 6.55
C ALA A 169 9.71 -8.64 5.51
N THR A 170 9.44 -9.77 4.87
CA THR A 170 10.29 -10.37 3.83
C THR A 170 9.52 -10.46 2.52
N ALA A 171 10.25 -10.46 1.41
CA ALA A 171 9.66 -10.77 0.10
C ALA A 171 9.32 -12.26 0.01
N SER A 172 8.20 -12.55 -0.64
CA SER A 172 7.84 -13.91 -1.06
C SER A 172 8.21 -14.09 -2.53
N PRO A 173 8.58 -15.29 -2.98
CA PRO A 173 8.84 -15.55 -4.40
C PRO A 173 7.69 -15.06 -5.28
N GLY A 174 8.01 -14.26 -6.29
CA GLY A 174 7.03 -13.72 -7.25
C GLY A 174 6.09 -12.66 -6.71
N THR A 175 6.26 -12.16 -5.48
CA THR A 175 5.40 -11.10 -4.91
C THR A 175 6.24 -10.02 -4.22
N LEU A 176 6.04 -8.77 -4.63
CA LEU A 176 6.59 -7.61 -3.95
C LEU A 176 5.73 -7.25 -2.73
N PRO A 177 6.32 -7.18 -1.52
CA PRO A 177 5.58 -6.78 -0.32
C PRO A 177 5.08 -5.34 -0.41
N MET A 178 3.87 -5.12 0.10
CA MET A 178 3.40 -3.80 0.45
C MET A 178 3.46 -3.68 1.97
N ILE A 179 4.33 -2.83 2.50
CA ILE A 179 4.50 -2.67 3.94
C ILE A 179 3.82 -1.40 4.45
N CYS A 180 3.34 -1.45 5.69
CA CYS A 180 2.84 -0.32 6.44
C CYS A 180 3.81 -0.06 7.58
N THR A 181 4.55 1.05 7.49
CA THR A 181 5.57 1.44 8.47
C THR A 181 5.08 2.49 9.48
N GLU A 182 3.88 3.04 9.29
CA GLU A 182 3.25 3.96 10.23
C GLU A 182 1.73 3.88 10.09
N ALA A 183 1.00 4.10 11.19
CA ALA A 183 -0.46 4.14 11.15
C ALA A 183 -0.96 5.31 10.30
N CYS A 184 -1.79 5.02 9.29
CA CYS A 184 -2.33 6.04 8.39
C CYS A 184 -3.44 6.88 9.04
N THR A 185 -3.86 7.95 8.37
CA THR A 185 -4.93 8.84 8.86
C THR A 185 -6.26 8.13 9.11
N LEU A 186 -6.59 7.07 8.35
CA LEU A 186 -7.78 6.24 8.61
C LEU A 186 -7.67 5.48 9.93
N ALA A 187 -6.49 4.94 10.24
CA ALA A 187 -6.23 4.30 11.53
C ALA A 187 -6.29 5.31 12.68
N VAL A 188 -5.70 6.50 12.52
CA VAL A 188 -5.81 7.57 13.52
C VAL A 188 -7.27 7.96 13.77
N ASN A 189 -8.08 8.08 12.71
CA ASN A 189 -9.50 8.37 12.86
C ASN A 189 -10.28 7.23 13.54
N ALA A 190 -9.98 5.96 13.21
CA ALA A 190 -10.59 4.81 13.87
C ALA A 190 -10.23 4.75 15.36
N ALA A 191 -8.96 5.01 15.71
CA ALA A 191 -8.51 5.11 17.09
C ALA A 191 -9.28 6.20 17.86
N ARG A 192 -9.49 7.36 17.24
CA ARG A 192 -10.32 8.43 17.81
C ARG A 192 -11.76 7.98 18.07
N THR A 193 -12.38 7.26 17.13
CA THR A 193 -13.75 6.74 17.28
C THR A 193 -13.84 5.75 18.44
N LEU A 194 -12.92 4.79 18.51
CA LEU A 194 -12.85 3.83 19.61
C LEU A 194 -12.66 4.54 20.97
N ALA A 195 -11.79 5.54 21.05
CA ALA A 195 -11.60 6.33 22.27
C ALA A 195 -12.87 7.09 22.70
N LYS A 196 -13.68 7.54 21.73
CA LYS A 196 -14.98 8.18 21.99
C LYS A 196 -16.00 7.18 22.52
N GLU A 197 -16.09 5.98 21.92
CA GLU A 197 -16.97 4.90 22.35
C GLU A 197 -16.66 4.45 23.78
N ALA A 198 -15.37 4.25 24.10
CA ALA A 198 -14.95 3.82 25.44
C ALA A 198 -15.31 4.82 26.53
N ARG A 199 -15.25 6.13 26.24
CA ARG A 199 -15.73 7.18 27.16
C ARG A 199 -17.23 7.11 27.37
N ALA A 200 -18.00 7.03 26.27
CA ALA A 200 -19.46 6.98 26.34
C ALA A 200 -19.99 5.72 27.04
N ALA A 201 -19.20 4.65 27.12
CA ALA A 201 -19.55 3.42 27.84
C ALA A 201 -19.11 3.41 29.32
N GLY A 202 -18.26 4.37 29.73
CA GLY A 202 -17.77 4.52 31.10
C GLY A 202 -18.43 5.67 31.89
N ASP A 203 -19.21 6.51 31.21
CA ASP A 203 -20.13 7.50 31.76
C ASP A 203 -21.54 6.90 31.91
#